data_AF-A0A502F1L8-F1
#
_entry.id   AF-A0A502F1L8-F1
#
_cell.length_a   1.000
_cell.length_b   1.000
_cell.length_c   1.000
_cell.angle_alpha   90.00
_cell.angle_beta   90.00
_cell.angle_gamma   90.00
#
_symmetry.space_group_name_H-M   'P 1'
#
loop_
_entity.id
_entity.type
_entity.pdbx_description
1 polymer ?
#
loop_
_entity_poly.entity_id
_entity_poly.type
_entity_poly.pdbx_seq_one_letter_code
_entity_poly.pdbx_strand_id
1 'polypeptide(L)'
;MFKRKSRTSLRTYQYNGRFCWCRIPDYDIFAPSFTIQHKFSEDQSIKFAYSYRIERPDYEELNPFFNISDPHNISTGNPFLKPEIGNRFELGYSKT
;
A
#
# COMPACT_ATOMS: atom_id res chain seq x y z
N MET A 1 -15.20 -11.01 9.61
CA MET A 1 -14.44 -9.74 9.60
C MET A 1 -12.95 -10.09 9.65
N PHE A 2 -12.26 -10.03 8.50
CA PHE A 2 -10.85 -10.42 8.40
C PHE A 2 -9.96 -9.19 8.60
N LYS A 3 -9.11 -9.19 9.64
CA LYS A 3 -8.18 -8.09 9.95
C LYS A 3 -6.78 -8.55 9.58
N ARG A 4 -6.26 -8.09 8.44
CA ARG A 4 -4.93 -8.52 7.95
C ARG A 4 -3.86 -7.55 8.48
N LYS A 5 -3.04 -7.99 9.45
CA LYS A 5 -1.92 -7.21 10.00
C LYS A 5 -0.63 -7.62 9.28
N SER A 6 -0.04 -6.73 8.48
CA SER A 6 1.22 -6.99 7.79
C SER A 6 2.40 -6.38 8.55
N ARG A 7 3.22 -7.20 9.21
CA ARG A 7 4.53 -6.82 9.73
C ARG A 7 5.59 -7.32 8.76
N THR A 8 6.38 -6.42 8.17
CA THR A 8 7.52 -6.80 7.32
C THR A 8 8.79 -6.35 8.04
N SER A 9 9.50 -7.27 8.70
CA SER A 9 10.82 -7.00 9.28
C SER A 9 11.89 -7.43 8.28
N LEU A 10 12.56 -6.47 7.66
CA LEU A 10 13.71 -6.76 6.80
C LEU A 10 14.99 -6.54 7.61
N ARG A 11 15.66 -7.64 7.97
CA ARG A 11 17.07 -7.60 8.40
C ARG A 11 17.91 -7.46 7.13
N THR A 12 18.46 -6.29 6.87
CA THR A 12 19.51 -6.11 5.86
C THR A 12 20.88 -6.07 6.54
N TYR A 13 21.81 -6.88 6.03
CA TYR A 13 23.23 -6.81 6.41
C TYR A 13 23.80 -5.48 5.87
N GLN A 14 24.32 -4.61 6.74
CA GLN A 14 24.92 -3.33 6.34
C GLN A 14 26.41 -3.28 6.70
N TYR A 15 27.23 -3.02 5.69
CA TYR A 15 28.66 -2.73 5.79
C TYR A 15 28.85 -1.27 6.23
N ASN A 16 29.71 -1.05 7.23
CA ASN A 16 30.21 0.25 7.73
C ASN A 16 29.21 1.25 8.37
N GLY A 17 28.75 0.91 9.58
CA GLY A 17 29.19 1.65 10.78
C GLY A 17 28.68 3.08 11.05
N ARG A 18 27.79 3.67 10.25
CA ARG A 18 27.12 4.94 10.61
C ARG A 18 25.62 4.88 10.35
N PHE A 19 24.88 4.34 11.32
CA PHE A 19 23.43 4.42 11.35
C PHE A 19 23.00 5.86 11.64
N CYS A 20 22.69 6.63 10.58
CA CYS A 20 21.76 7.74 10.76
C CYS A 20 20.38 7.11 10.97
N TRP A 21 19.78 7.35 12.13
CA TRP A 21 18.46 6.84 12.49
C TRP A 21 17.35 7.54 11.68
N CYS A 22 17.29 7.32 10.37
CA CYS A 22 16.06 7.59 9.62
C CYS A 22 15.03 6.51 9.99
N ARG A 23 14.40 6.70 11.15
CA ARG A 23 13.30 5.88 11.63
C ARG A 23 12.08 6.23 10.78
N ILE A 24 11.87 5.48 9.69
CA ILE A 24 10.64 5.55 8.91
C ILE A 24 9.48 5.20 9.88
N PRO A 25 8.52 6.10 10.10
CA PRO A 25 7.43 5.85 11.05
C PRO A 25 6.59 4.65 10.62
N ASP A 26 6.36 3.72 11.55
CA ASP A 26 5.39 2.64 11.38
C ASP A 26 3.98 3.23 11.35
N TYR A 27 3.20 2.90 10.34
CA TYR A 27 1.79 3.29 10.25
C TYR A 27 0.91 2.04 10.49
N ASP A 28 0.14 2.03 11.59
CA ASP A 28 -0.92 1.04 11.81
C ASP A 28 -2.14 1.45 10.97
N ILE A 29 -2.24 0.88 9.77
CA ILE A 29 -3.32 1.22 8.82
C ILE A 29 -4.40 0.12 8.85
N PHE A 30 -5.64 0.53 9.07
CA PHE A 30 -6.81 -0.34 9.03
C PHE A 30 -7.31 -0.46 7.59
N ALA A 31 -7.25 -1.67 7.01
CA ALA A 31 -7.66 -1.96 5.64
C ALA A 31 -8.86 -2.91 5.57
N PRO A 32 -10.10 -2.41 5.70
CA PRO A 32 -11.28 -3.24 5.58
C PRO A 32 -11.57 -3.59 4.11
N SER A 33 -11.81 -4.86 3.81
CA SER A 33 -12.36 -5.29 2.53
C SER A 33 -13.56 -6.20 2.77
N PHE A 34 -14.62 -5.99 1.98
CA PHE A 34 -15.81 -6.81 2.06
C PHE A 34 -16.46 -6.98 0.70
N THR A 35 -16.95 -8.19 0.45
CA THR A 35 -17.67 -8.54 -0.77
C THR A 35 -18.93 -9.28 -0.38
N ILE A 36 -20.07 -8.81 -0.85
CA ILE A 36 -21.39 -9.40 -0.63
C ILE A 36 -21.96 -9.73 -1.99
N GLN A 37 -22.45 -10.96 -2.15
CA GLN A 37 -23.17 -11.37 -3.33
C GLN A 37 -24.49 -11.99 -2.88
N HIS A 38 -25.58 -11.55 -3.51
CA HIS A 38 -26.91 -12.06 -3.25
C HIS A 38 -27.53 -12.52 -4.57
N LYS A 39 -28.12 -13.71 -4.57
CA LYS A 39 -28.86 -14.25 -5.71
C LYS A 39 -30.35 -14.07 -5.42
N PHE A 40 -31.05 -13.33 -6.28
CA PHE A 40 -32.50 -13.14 -6.15
C PHE A 40 -33.27 -14.30 -6.77
N SER A 41 -32.76 -14.85 -7.88
CA SER A 41 -33.28 -16.03 -8.58
C SER A 41 -32.11 -16.80 -9.21
N GLU A 42 -32.35 -17.95 -9.86
CA GLU A 42 -31.30 -18.65 -10.62
C GLU A 42 -30.67 -17.75 -11.69
N ASP A 43 -31.48 -16.86 -12.27
CA ASP A 43 -31.07 -15.99 -13.37
C ASP A 43 -30.67 -14.58 -12.93
N GLN A 44 -30.78 -14.23 -11.65
CA GLN A 44 -30.54 -12.86 -11.18
C GLN A 44 -29.60 -12.83 -9.98
N SER A 45 -28.49 -12.11 -10.12
CA SER A 45 -27.58 -11.88 -9.01
C SER A 45 -27.10 -10.44 -8.94
N ILE A 46 -26.92 -9.97 -7.71
CA ILE A 46 -26.29 -8.70 -7.39
C ILE A 46 -25.03 -8.97 -6.59
N LYS A 47 -23.97 -8.26 -6.94
CA LYS A 47 -22.66 -8.29 -6.28
C LYS A 47 -22.31 -6.88 -5.87
N PHE A 48 -21.97 -6.70 -4.61
CA PHE A 48 -21.39 -5.49 -4.09
C PHE A 48 -20.03 -5.81 -3.48
N ALA A 49 -18.99 -5.09 -3.89
CA ALA A 49 -17.65 -5.26 -3.35
C ALA A 49 -17.05 -3.90 -3.01
N TYR A 50 -16.47 -3.83 -1.82
CA TYR A 50 -15.66 -2.71 -1.36
C TYR A 50 -14.27 -3.22 -1.02
N SER A 51 -13.27 -2.54 -1.57
CA SER A 51 -11.86 -2.86 -1.38
C SER A 51 -11.10 -1.63 -0.95
N TYR A 52 -10.50 -1.69 0.23
CA TYR A 52 -9.49 -0.76 0.69
C TYR A 52 -8.10 -1.25 0.28
N ARG A 53 -7.33 -0.41 -0.42
CA ARG A 53 -5.96 -0.66 -0.85
C ARG A 53 -5.03 0.37 -0.22
N ILE A 54 -3.84 -0.07 0.12
CA ILE A 54 -2.77 0.80 0.63
C ILE A 54 -1.57 0.57 -0.26
N GLU A 55 -1.01 1.63 -0.79
CA GLU A 55 0.21 1.61 -1.57
C GLU A 55 1.31 2.28 -0.75
N ARG A 56 2.39 1.55 -0.50
CA ARG A 56 3.51 2.05 0.29
C ARG A 56 4.48 2.74 -0.67
N PRO A 57 5.04 3.91 -0.31
CA PRO A 57 6.10 4.50 -1.09
C PRO A 57 7.29 3.54 -1.11
N ASP A 58 7.94 3.46 -2.26
CA ASP A 58 9.10 2.61 -2.44
C ASP A 58 10.31 3.17 -1.67
N TYR A 59 11.30 2.32 -1.43
CA TYR A 59 12.49 2.70 -0.66
C TYR A 59 13.22 3.90 -1.27
N GLU A 60 13.31 3.96 -2.60
CA GLU A 60 13.97 5.05 -3.32
C GLU A 60 13.24 6.39 -3.14
N GLU A 61 11.91 6.34 -3.03
CA GLU A 61 11.08 7.52 -2.78
C GLU A 61 11.24 8.03 -1.34
N LEU A 62 11.55 7.15 -0.38
CA LEU A 62 11.84 7.54 1.00
C LEU A 62 13.30 7.90 1.25
N ASN A 63 14.20 7.58 0.32
CA ASN A 63 15.63 7.71 0.52
C ASN A 63 16.09 9.17 0.41
N PRO A 64 16.53 9.82 1.50
CA PRO A 64 16.98 11.22 1.45
C PRO A 64 18.38 11.38 0.84
N PHE A 65 19.06 10.30 0.46
CA PHE A 65 20.36 10.39 -0.19
C PHE A 65 20.21 10.88 -1.64
N PHE A 66 21.08 11.80 -2.05
CA PHE A 66 21.09 12.33 -3.41
C PHE A 66 21.48 11.22 -4.41
N ASN A 67 20.59 10.96 -5.37
CA ASN A 67 20.92 10.16 -6.52
C ASN A 67 21.58 11.06 -7.56
N ILE A 68 22.91 10.94 -7.67
CA ILE A 68 23.75 11.69 -8.62
C ILE A 68 24.15 10.82 -9.83
N SER A 69 23.41 9.75 -10.11
CA SER A 69 23.69 8.87 -11.25
C SER A 69 23.56 9.62 -12.58
N ASP A 70 22.70 10.63 -12.64
CA ASP A 70 22.66 11.62 -13.72
C ASP A 70 23.05 13.01 -13.16
N PRO A 71 24.19 13.59 -13.58
CA PRO A 71 24.62 14.91 -13.16
C PRO A 71 23.66 16.05 -13.51
N HIS A 72 22.78 15.86 -14.52
CA HIS A 72 21.81 16.87 -14.95
C HIS A 72 20.46 16.72 -14.25
N ASN A 73 20.23 15.61 -13.54
CA ASN A 73 18.98 15.35 -12.84
C ASN A 73 19.25 14.75 -11.46
N ILE A 74 19.60 15.62 -10.52
CA ILE A 74 19.79 15.23 -9.12
C ILE A 74 18.42 15.00 -8.50
N SER A 75 18.11 13.74 -8.17
CA SER A 75 16.87 13.38 -7.46
C SER A 75 17.15 13.00 -6.01
N THR A 76 16.18 13.25 -5.14
CA THR A 76 16.21 12.86 -3.73
C THR A 76 14.82 12.40 -3.33
N GLY A 77 14.75 11.36 -2.52
CA GLY A 77 13.51 10.89 -1.92
C GLY A 77 13.09 11.77 -0.73
N ASN A 78 11.82 11.68 -0.37
CA ASN A 78 11.23 12.34 0.78
C ASN A 78 10.87 11.33 1.87
N PRO A 79 11.61 11.26 2.99
CA PRO A 79 11.35 10.30 4.07
C PRO A 79 10.02 10.54 4.82
N PHE A 80 9.33 11.66 4.56
CA PHE A 80 8.03 11.97 5.14
C PHE A 80 6.84 11.55 4.27
N LEU A 81 7.09 10.86 3.14
CA LEU A 81 6.02 10.31 2.32
C LEU A 81 5.16 9.35 3.14
N LYS A 82 3.85 9.52 2.98
CA LYS A 82 2.84 8.68 3.62
C LYS A 82 2.31 7.69 2.58
N PRO A 83 1.88 6.50 3.02
CA PRO A 83 1.20 5.56 2.14
C PRO A 83 -0.02 6.18 1.47
N GLU A 84 -0.19 5.89 0.19
CA GLU A 84 -1.38 6.26 -0.56
C GLU A 84 -2.52 5.32 -0.17
N ILE A 85 -3.73 5.89 -0.07
CA ILE A 85 -4.95 5.16 0.31
C ILE A 85 -5.89 5.13 -0.88
N GLY A 86 -6.17 3.93 -1.38
CA GLY A 86 -7.12 3.67 -2.46
C GLY A 86 -8.41 3.04 -1.96
N ASN A 87 -9.56 3.61 -2.34
CA ASN A 87 -10.88 3.03 -2.08
C ASN A 87 -11.54 2.62 -3.39
N ARG A 88 -11.98 1.36 -3.50
CA ARG A 88 -12.68 0.85 -4.68
C ARG A 88 -14.04 0.30 -4.29
N PHE A 89 -15.08 0.80 -4.97
CA PHE A 89 -16.44 0.31 -4.88
C PHE A 89 -16.82 -0.34 -6.21
N GLU A 90 -17.34 -1.56 -6.17
CA GLU A 90 -17.77 -2.32 -7.34
C GLU A 90 -19.20 -2.81 -7.09
N LEU A 91 -20.10 -2.45 -8.01
CA LEU A 91 -21.48 -2.94 -8.03
C LEU A 91 -21.66 -3.69 -9.36
N GLY A 92 -22.06 -4.95 -9.27
CA GLY A 92 -22.35 -5.80 -10.41
C GLY A 92 -23.78 -6.31 -10.33
N TYR A 93 -24.51 -6.22 -11.43
CA TYR A 93 -25.80 -6.88 -11.61
C TYR A 93 -25.68 -7.82 -12.80
N SER A 94 -26.05 -9.08 -12.60
CA SER A 94 -26.04 -10.11 -13.64
C SER A 94 -27.44 -10.68 -13.76
N LYS A 95 -27.96 -10.64 -14.99
CA LYS A 95 -29.23 -11.25 -15.38
C LYS A 95 -28.96 -12.17 -16.57
N THR A 96 -29.21 -13.47 -16.42
CA THR A 96 -29.19 -14.45 -17.52
C THR A 96 -30.59 -14.65 -18.07
#